data_AF-A0A218ZIH1-F1
#
_entry.id   AF-A0A218ZIH1-F1
#
_cell.length_a   1.000
_cell.length_b   1.000
_cell.length_c   1.000
_cell.angle_alpha   90.00
_cell.angle_beta   90.00
_cell.angle_gamma   90.00
#
_symmetry.space_group_name_H-M   'P 1'
#
loop_
_entity.id
_entity.type
_entity.pdbx_description
1 polymer ?
#
loop_
_entity_poly.entity_id
_entity_poly.type
_entity_poly.pdbx_seq_one_letter_code
_entity_poly.pdbx_strand_id
1 'polypeptide(L)'
;MAENSLHVLLEALRDHDLPHNREALESAIADPESQTAIQDWIQEYLSRDTLLSRDEAALYANLTEAGETEALATQDLSLVQALNDEEIHNAIEELKRSTAAIEKQSEVLRLQQSAMNALGKGEQRTSQARAQMEEGQKRKWHAEKSHVTAAITELSQSLKYQTADLEQQLKASEAGVKQTVDGILKSDDRLLLSLQKLSGDLDQGRSDDDAIVERIRELCARLIKHTVEGLRTRLDRVYLEGLGVSNTCEDHKEDSEVNDLQEELESLYSEILPVAQMSAEQQFLEPALRAIAAGDSQGQERTIKALKYIHDCMIFLVNRIETFLERAEESQCHNMALQVVLNSAKKELSHSETGPTTKVGSPTRPNPQRHKKATGSQSNVRLRNSRRSSGAFDEEIAPEQQLARNLGVALPSEGVPDQERAGLWERMLAERTTRLEDHAASLQSTTESSIFSHLHDARMTLELLHNSLLAESRYGRVHLLDPELDSSVVKFEQDLEDLQNDLEAVDLHSMQAKNVFREQLIERWSR
;
A
#
# COMPACT_ATOMS: atom_id res chain seq x y z
N MET A 1 12.07 -122.74 -20.84
CA MET A 1 13.24 -122.30 -21.64
C MET A 1 13.04 -122.55 -23.13
N ALA A 2 12.54 -123.72 -23.55
CA ALA A 2 12.22 -124.02 -24.96
C ALA A 2 11.11 -123.15 -25.59
N GLU A 3 10.07 -122.82 -24.81
CA GLU A 3 8.93 -122.04 -25.31
C GLU A 3 9.26 -120.56 -25.56
N ASN A 4 10.20 -119.98 -24.80
CA ASN A 4 10.62 -118.58 -25.00
C ASN A 4 11.48 -118.42 -26.26
N SER A 5 12.36 -119.38 -26.56
CA SER A 5 13.13 -119.38 -27.81
C SER A 5 12.21 -119.56 -29.03
N LEU A 6 11.15 -120.35 -28.89
CA LEU A 6 10.16 -120.54 -29.94
C LEU A 6 9.33 -119.26 -30.18
N HIS A 7 8.97 -118.52 -29.12
CA HIS A 7 8.27 -117.23 -29.26
C HIS A 7 9.13 -116.16 -29.94
N VAL A 8 10.40 -116.02 -29.55
CA VAL A 8 11.34 -115.06 -30.16
C VAL A 8 11.56 -115.36 -31.65
N LEU A 9 11.67 -116.64 -32.01
CA LEU A 9 11.77 -117.06 -33.41
C LEU A 9 10.49 -116.75 -34.20
N LEU A 10 9.30 -117.00 -33.63
CA LEU A 10 8.02 -116.70 -34.28
C LEU A 10 7.69 -115.20 -34.37
N GLU A 11 8.25 -114.38 -33.50
CA GLU A 11 8.11 -112.92 -33.53
C GLU A 11 9.02 -112.33 -34.60
N ALA A 12 10.30 -112.71 -34.62
CA ALA A 12 11.23 -112.30 -35.67
C ALA A 12 10.81 -112.76 -37.08
N LEU A 13 10.31 -114.00 -37.24
CA LEU A 13 9.81 -114.50 -38.54
C LEU A 13 8.56 -113.74 -39.02
N ARG A 14 7.78 -113.18 -38.09
CA ARG A 14 6.59 -112.38 -38.40
C ARG A 14 6.94 -110.93 -38.73
N ASP A 15 7.88 -110.34 -38.01
CA ASP A 15 8.34 -108.97 -38.25
C ASP A 15 9.08 -108.83 -39.60
N HIS A 16 9.59 -109.95 -40.14
CA HIS A 16 10.29 -110.02 -41.43
C HIS A 16 9.50 -110.76 -42.55
N ASP A 17 8.19 -111.01 -42.37
CA ASP A 17 7.27 -111.59 -43.37
C ASP A 17 7.76 -112.91 -44.02
N LEU A 18 8.39 -113.79 -43.25
CA LEU A 18 8.87 -115.09 -43.73
C LEU A 18 7.79 -116.18 -43.57
N PRO A 19 7.41 -116.93 -44.64
CA PRO A 19 6.40 -117.97 -44.56
C PRO A 19 6.90 -119.18 -43.74
N HIS A 20 6.18 -119.55 -42.68
CA HIS A 20 6.59 -120.62 -41.78
C HIS A 20 5.45 -121.60 -41.44
N ASN A 21 5.79 -122.90 -41.40
CA ASN A 21 4.88 -123.97 -40.94
C ASN A 21 5.13 -124.24 -39.46
N ARG A 22 4.22 -123.74 -38.61
CA ARG A 22 4.31 -123.84 -37.15
C ARG A 22 4.41 -125.27 -36.63
N GLU A 23 3.68 -126.21 -37.23
CA GLU A 23 3.66 -127.62 -36.82
C GLU A 23 5.00 -128.34 -37.12
N ALA A 24 5.68 -127.95 -38.20
CA ALA A 24 6.99 -128.50 -38.55
C ALA A 24 8.08 -128.01 -37.60
N LEU A 25 8.03 -126.73 -37.19
CA LEU A 25 8.96 -126.13 -36.24
C LEU A 25 8.76 -126.67 -34.81
N GLU A 26 7.50 -126.83 -34.38
CA GLU A 26 7.17 -127.49 -33.11
C GLU A 26 7.64 -128.95 -33.08
N SER A 27 7.54 -129.68 -34.21
CA SER A 27 8.06 -131.05 -34.32
C SER A 27 9.60 -131.14 -34.35
N ALA A 28 10.28 -130.17 -34.96
CA ALA A 28 11.74 -130.12 -35.02
C ALA A 28 12.39 -129.68 -33.70
N ILE A 29 11.65 -128.96 -32.84
CA ILE A 29 12.10 -128.56 -31.50
C ILE A 29 11.80 -129.64 -30.45
N ALA A 30 10.92 -130.60 -30.76
CA ALA A 30 10.61 -131.75 -29.90
C ALA A 30 11.67 -132.87 -29.95
N ASP A 31 12.56 -132.86 -30.96
CA ASP A 31 13.72 -133.75 -31.05
C ASP A 31 14.91 -133.16 -30.24
N PRO A 32 15.43 -133.87 -29.21
CA PRO A 32 16.36 -133.27 -28.24
C PRO A 32 17.75 -132.91 -28.80
N GLU A 33 18.18 -133.47 -29.94
CA GLU A 33 19.45 -133.10 -30.58
C GLU A 33 19.34 -131.82 -31.42
N SER A 34 18.19 -131.57 -32.05
CA SER A 34 17.94 -130.36 -32.84
C SER A 34 17.54 -129.17 -31.98
N GLN A 35 16.98 -129.40 -30.78
CA GLN A 35 16.56 -128.34 -29.87
C GLN A 35 17.72 -127.44 -29.40
N THR A 36 18.86 -128.04 -29.03
CA THR A 36 20.05 -127.28 -28.58
C THR A 36 20.69 -126.52 -29.73
N ALA A 37 20.81 -127.14 -30.90
CA ALA A 37 21.32 -126.49 -32.10
C ALA A 37 20.46 -125.30 -32.54
N ILE A 38 19.12 -125.42 -32.44
CA ILE A 38 18.20 -124.33 -32.76
C ILE A 38 18.29 -123.20 -31.73
N GLN A 39 18.45 -123.51 -30.43
CA GLN A 39 18.62 -122.47 -29.41
C GLN A 39 19.94 -121.71 -29.52
N ASP A 40 21.03 -122.41 -29.79
CA ASP A 40 22.34 -121.79 -30.03
C ASP A 40 22.27 -120.90 -31.28
N TRP A 41 21.60 -121.36 -32.35
CA TRP A 41 21.38 -120.55 -33.56
C TRP A 41 20.50 -119.32 -33.29
N ILE A 42 19.45 -119.44 -32.49
CA ILE A 42 18.60 -118.28 -32.13
C ILE A 42 19.38 -117.26 -31.30
N GLN A 43 20.24 -117.68 -30.36
CA GLN A 43 21.05 -116.73 -29.60
C GLN A 43 22.13 -116.06 -30.46
N GLU A 44 22.74 -116.80 -31.38
CA GLU A 44 23.82 -116.27 -32.21
C GLU A 44 23.31 -115.33 -33.31
N TYR A 45 22.15 -115.62 -33.93
CA TYR A 45 21.68 -114.89 -35.11
C TYR A 45 20.45 -113.99 -34.88
N LEU A 46 19.67 -114.19 -33.81
CA LEU A 46 18.48 -113.39 -33.46
C LEU A 46 18.76 -112.46 -32.25
N SER A 47 19.86 -111.71 -32.30
CA SER A 47 20.21 -110.69 -31.30
C SER A 47 19.76 -109.30 -31.75
N ARG A 48 19.52 -108.39 -30.79
CA ARG A 48 19.09 -107.00 -31.07
C ARG A 48 20.12 -106.20 -31.89
N ASP A 49 21.36 -106.64 -31.88
CA ASP A 49 22.46 -106.04 -32.65
C ASP A 49 22.58 -106.61 -34.08
N THR A 50 21.92 -107.73 -34.38
CA THR A 50 21.97 -108.40 -35.70
C THR A 50 20.70 -108.25 -36.52
N LEU A 51 19.60 -107.76 -35.92
CA LEU A 51 18.32 -107.52 -36.60
C LEU A 51 18.14 -106.03 -36.88
N LEU A 52 18.12 -105.65 -38.16
CA LEU A 52 17.74 -104.29 -38.57
C LEU A 52 16.22 -104.09 -38.43
N SER A 53 15.83 -102.99 -37.81
CA SER A 53 14.43 -102.53 -37.81
C SER A 53 13.95 -102.19 -39.23
N ARG A 54 12.65 -102.25 -39.48
CA ARG A 54 12.06 -101.96 -40.81
C ARG A 54 12.48 -100.60 -41.36
N ASP A 55 12.58 -99.59 -40.51
CA ASP A 55 12.99 -98.25 -40.91
C ASP A 55 14.50 -98.18 -41.18
N GLU A 56 15.31 -98.92 -40.43
CA GLU A 56 16.76 -99.04 -40.64
C GLU A 56 17.07 -99.85 -41.91
N ALA A 57 16.29 -100.87 -42.23
CA ALA A 57 16.39 -101.64 -43.46
C ALA A 57 15.99 -100.80 -44.68
N ALA A 58 14.95 -99.96 -44.57
CA ALA A 58 14.60 -99.00 -45.61
C ALA A 58 15.68 -97.93 -45.78
N LEU A 59 16.28 -97.46 -44.68
CA LEU A 59 17.39 -96.51 -44.73
C LEU A 59 18.63 -97.14 -45.37
N TYR A 60 18.97 -98.38 -45.01
CA TYR A 60 20.08 -99.12 -45.60
C TYR A 60 19.86 -99.42 -47.08
N ALA A 61 18.64 -99.77 -47.49
CA ALA A 61 18.25 -99.94 -48.89
C ALA A 61 18.41 -98.63 -49.68
N ASN A 62 17.97 -97.50 -49.12
CA ASN A 62 18.15 -96.19 -49.75
C ASN A 62 19.62 -95.78 -49.83
N LEU A 63 20.42 -96.08 -48.79
CA LEU A 63 21.86 -95.80 -48.79
C LEU A 63 22.63 -96.72 -49.77
N THR A 64 22.19 -97.96 -49.95
CA THR A 64 22.79 -98.88 -50.95
C THR A 64 22.41 -98.50 -52.37
N GLU A 65 21.18 -98.05 -52.61
CA GLU A 65 20.78 -97.47 -53.90
C GLU A 65 21.55 -96.17 -54.22
N ALA A 66 21.88 -95.37 -53.20
CA ALA A 66 22.67 -94.16 -53.34
C ALA A 66 24.20 -94.40 -53.44
N GLY A 67 24.68 -95.64 -53.20
CA GLY A 67 26.11 -95.99 -53.25
C GLY A 67 26.96 -95.42 -52.12
N GLU A 68 26.34 -94.86 -51.07
CA GLU A 68 27.04 -94.19 -49.95
C GLU A 68 27.43 -95.14 -48.82
N THR A 69 26.98 -96.40 -48.85
CA THR A 69 27.32 -97.42 -47.85
C THR A 69 28.81 -97.77 -47.83
N GLU A 70 29.46 -97.85 -48.99
CA GLU A 70 30.91 -98.10 -49.07
C GLU A 70 31.72 -96.91 -48.56
N ALA A 71 31.22 -95.68 -48.72
CA ALA A 71 31.88 -94.48 -48.21
C ALA A 71 31.82 -94.40 -46.68
N LEU A 72 30.67 -94.73 -46.08
CA LEU A 72 30.48 -94.74 -44.63
C LEU A 72 31.21 -95.90 -43.94
N ALA A 73 31.40 -97.04 -44.61
CA ALA A 73 32.19 -98.17 -44.09
C ALA A 73 33.69 -97.84 -43.95
N THR A 74 34.19 -96.83 -44.68
CA THR A 74 35.58 -96.37 -44.60
C THR A 74 35.81 -95.25 -43.59
N GLN A 75 34.75 -94.68 -43.01
CA GLN A 75 34.84 -93.62 -42.00
C GLN A 75 34.78 -94.17 -40.58
N ASP A 76 35.63 -93.62 -39.71
CA ASP A 76 35.65 -93.94 -38.29
C ASP A 76 34.47 -93.25 -37.59
N LEU A 77 33.32 -93.94 -37.56
CA LEU A 77 32.06 -93.45 -36.97
C LEU A 77 32.12 -93.35 -35.43
N SER A 78 33.25 -93.68 -34.79
CA SER A 78 33.44 -93.55 -33.34
C SER A 78 33.46 -92.10 -32.84
N LEU A 79 33.70 -91.13 -33.73
CA LEU A 79 33.68 -89.69 -33.43
C LEU A 79 32.29 -89.06 -33.48
N VAL A 80 31.30 -89.75 -34.06
CA VAL A 80 29.91 -89.29 -34.04
C VAL A 80 29.31 -89.78 -32.73
N GLN A 81 29.46 -88.96 -31.68
CA GLN A 81 28.72 -89.15 -30.44
C GLN A 81 27.24 -89.19 -30.80
N ALA A 82 26.62 -90.35 -30.59
CA ALA A 82 25.20 -90.54 -30.83
C ALA A 82 24.44 -89.42 -30.10
N LEU A 83 23.82 -88.52 -30.87
CA LEU A 83 22.93 -87.51 -30.33
C LEU A 83 21.88 -88.24 -29.54
N ASN A 84 21.94 -88.10 -28.21
CA ASN A 84 21.00 -88.75 -27.34
C ASN A 84 19.67 -88.01 -27.49
N ASP A 85 18.60 -88.73 -27.86
CA ASP A 85 17.27 -88.13 -28.03
C ASP A 85 16.81 -87.35 -26.78
N GLU A 86 17.34 -87.73 -25.62
CA GLU A 86 17.12 -87.07 -24.33
C GLU A 86 17.75 -85.65 -24.27
N GLU A 87 18.91 -85.43 -24.89
CA GLU A 87 19.57 -84.11 -24.95
C GLU A 87 18.81 -83.16 -25.90
N ILE A 88 18.33 -83.66 -27.04
CA ILE A 88 17.47 -82.91 -27.96
C ILE A 88 16.15 -82.55 -27.28
N HIS A 89 15.54 -83.50 -26.56
CA HIS A 89 14.32 -83.24 -25.80
C HIS A 89 14.53 -82.17 -24.71
N ASN A 90 15.64 -82.25 -23.97
CA ASN A 90 15.99 -81.26 -22.95
C ASN A 90 16.24 -79.87 -23.55
N ALA A 91 16.94 -79.78 -24.68
CA ALA A 91 17.16 -78.51 -25.38
C ALA A 91 15.85 -77.89 -25.91
N ILE A 92 14.92 -78.70 -26.40
CA ILE A 92 13.59 -78.25 -26.83
C ILE A 92 12.79 -77.73 -25.63
N GLU A 93 12.80 -78.45 -24.50
CA GLU A 93 12.09 -78.01 -23.29
C GLU A 93 12.72 -76.74 -22.67
N GLU A 94 14.04 -76.59 -22.74
CA GLU A 94 14.72 -75.37 -22.32
C GLU A 94 14.39 -74.19 -23.24
N LEU A 95 14.36 -74.41 -24.57
CA LEU A 95 13.94 -73.40 -25.53
C LEU A 95 12.48 -72.98 -25.31
N LYS A 96 11.57 -73.92 -25.04
CA LYS A 96 10.17 -73.63 -24.71
C LYS A 96 10.06 -72.84 -23.42
N ARG A 97 10.81 -73.21 -22.36
CA ARG A 97 10.86 -72.42 -21.11
C ARG A 97 11.37 -71.00 -21.36
N SER A 98 12.42 -70.85 -22.17
CA SER A 98 12.99 -69.55 -22.54
C SER A 98 11.99 -68.71 -23.34
N THR A 99 11.32 -69.30 -24.33
CA THR A 99 10.30 -68.62 -25.14
C THR A 99 9.13 -68.16 -24.28
N ALA A 100 8.62 -69.02 -23.40
CA ALA A 100 7.55 -68.67 -22.46
C ALA A 100 7.98 -67.58 -21.46
N ALA A 101 9.26 -67.56 -21.05
CA ALA A 101 9.81 -66.51 -20.19
C ALA A 101 9.90 -65.17 -20.94
N ILE A 102 10.35 -65.18 -22.19
CA ILE A 102 10.44 -63.98 -23.05
C ILE A 102 9.03 -63.43 -23.35
N GLU A 103 8.06 -64.29 -23.64
CA GLU A 103 6.66 -63.86 -23.85
C GLU A 103 6.11 -63.17 -22.60
N LYS A 104 6.28 -63.78 -21.41
CA LYS A 104 5.89 -63.14 -20.14
C LYS A 104 6.59 -61.80 -19.93
N GLN A 105 7.88 -61.71 -20.22
CA GLN A 105 8.61 -60.44 -20.13
C GLN A 105 8.07 -59.40 -21.12
N SER A 106 7.74 -59.80 -22.35
CA SER A 106 7.18 -58.91 -23.37
C SER A 106 5.79 -58.40 -22.98
N GLU A 107 4.95 -59.24 -22.39
CA GLU A 107 3.64 -58.85 -21.87
C GLU A 107 3.78 -57.86 -20.71
N VAL A 108 4.70 -58.13 -19.78
CA VAL A 108 5.00 -57.21 -18.67
C VAL A 108 5.51 -55.86 -19.19
N LEU A 109 6.42 -55.86 -20.18
CA LEU A 109 6.90 -54.63 -20.80
C LEU A 109 5.78 -53.88 -21.52
N ARG A 110 4.87 -54.57 -22.21
CA ARG A 110 3.71 -53.96 -22.87
C ARG A 110 2.75 -53.33 -21.86
N LEU A 111 2.52 -54.01 -20.72
CA LEU A 111 1.73 -53.48 -19.61
C LEU A 111 2.41 -52.25 -19.00
N GLN A 112 3.72 -52.30 -18.76
CA GLN A 112 4.49 -51.16 -18.27
C GLN A 112 4.44 -49.98 -19.24
N GLN A 113 4.63 -50.21 -20.54
CA GLN A 113 4.51 -49.18 -21.57
C GLN A 113 3.10 -48.56 -21.60
N SER A 114 2.06 -49.38 -21.49
CA SER A 114 0.68 -48.89 -21.44
C SER A 114 0.41 -48.05 -20.18
N ALA A 115 0.94 -48.46 -19.03
CA ALA A 115 0.84 -47.72 -17.78
C ALA A 115 1.61 -46.41 -17.83
N MET A 116 2.82 -46.39 -18.39
CA MET A 116 3.61 -45.18 -18.61
C MET A 116 2.90 -44.20 -19.54
N ASN A 117 2.33 -44.69 -20.64
CA ASN A 117 1.54 -43.88 -21.56
C ASN A 117 0.28 -43.31 -20.89
N ALA A 118 -0.38 -44.08 -20.02
CA ALA A 118 -1.51 -43.60 -19.24
C ALA A 118 -1.11 -42.51 -18.23
N LEU A 119 0.04 -42.67 -17.57
CA LEU A 119 0.61 -41.65 -16.68
C LEU A 119 0.97 -40.37 -17.43
N GLY A 120 1.64 -40.46 -18.58
CA GLY A 120 1.97 -39.30 -19.41
C GLY A 120 0.73 -38.53 -19.89
N LYS A 121 -0.31 -39.25 -20.32
CA LYS A 121 -1.61 -38.63 -20.67
C LYS A 121 -2.29 -38.00 -19.45
N GLY A 122 -2.20 -38.62 -18.28
CA GLY A 122 -2.71 -38.09 -17.02
C GLY A 122 -1.99 -36.80 -16.61
N GLU A 123 -0.66 -36.80 -16.69
CA GLU A 123 0.18 -35.64 -16.40
C GLU A 123 -0.11 -34.49 -17.37
N GLN A 124 -0.25 -34.77 -18.66
CA GLN A 124 -0.59 -33.74 -19.64
C GLN A 124 -1.98 -33.14 -19.39
N ARG A 125 -2.98 -33.96 -19.05
CA ARG A 125 -4.31 -33.47 -18.66
C ARG A 125 -4.28 -32.63 -17.39
N THR A 126 -3.55 -33.06 -16.37
CA THR A 126 -3.43 -32.29 -15.12
C THR A 126 -2.66 -30.98 -15.33
N SER A 127 -1.62 -30.99 -16.16
CA SER A 127 -0.87 -29.79 -16.56
C SER A 127 -1.77 -28.80 -17.31
N GLN A 128 -2.56 -29.27 -18.29
CA GLN A 128 -3.53 -28.44 -19.00
C GLN A 128 -4.61 -27.86 -18.06
N ALA A 129 -5.16 -28.67 -17.15
CA ALA A 129 -6.14 -28.20 -16.17
C ALA A 129 -5.55 -27.14 -15.23
N ARG A 130 -4.29 -27.31 -14.79
CA ARG A 130 -3.56 -26.30 -14.00
C ARG A 130 -3.36 -25.02 -14.80
N ALA A 131 -2.92 -25.11 -16.06
CA ALA A 131 -2.72 -23.95 -16.93
C ALA A 131 -4.02 -23.15 -17.14
N GLN A 132 -5.14 -23.83 -17.39
CA GLN A 132 -6.45 -23.18 -17.53
C GLN A 132 -6.90 -22.52 -16.22
N MET A 133 -6.65 -23.15 -15.08
CA MET A 133 -6.98 -22.56 -13.78
C MET A 133 -6.11 -21.34 -13.45
N GLU A 134 -4.80 -21.40 -13.74
CA GLU A 134 -3.87 -20.27 -13.62
C GLU A 134 -4.29 -19.11 -14.53
N GLU A 135 -4.68 -19.38 -15.77
CA GLU A 135 -5.17 -18.35 -16.70
C GLU A 135 -6.48 -17.72 -16.22
N GLY A 136 -7.42 -18.55 -15.73
CA GLY A 136 -8.66 -18.08 -15.13
C GLY A 136 -8.42 -17.18 -13.91
N GLN A 137 -7.46 -17.54 -13.05
CA GLN A 137 -7.04 -16.70 -11.93
C GLN A 137 -6.42 -15.38 -12.43
N LYS A 138 -5.47 -15.41 -13.37
CA LYS A 138 -4.87 -14.19 -13.92
C LYS A 138 -5.92 -13.24 -14.48
N ARG A 139 -6.92 -13.75 -15.22
CA ARG A 139 -8.02 -12.92 -15.75
C ARG A 139 -8.84 -12.26 -14.63
N LYS A 140 -9.15 -12.99 -13.55
CA LYS A 140 -9.85 -12.43 -12.37
C LYS A 140 -9.02 -11.34 -11.70
N TRP A 141 -7.74 -11.59 -11.45
CA TRP A 141 -6.82 -10.61 -10.88
C TRP A 141 -6.69 -9.36 -11.77
N HIS A 142 -6.64 -9.53 -13.09
CA HIS A 142 -6.64 -8.40 -14.02
C HIS A 142 -7.96 -7.61 -13.96
N ALA A 143 -9.10 -8.29 -13.90
CA ALA A 143 -10.40 -7.63 -13.77
C ALA A 143 -10.50 -6.85 -12.45
N GLU A 144 -10.11 -7.46 -11.33
CA GLU A 144 -10.09 -6.81 -10.01
C GLU A 144 -9.13 -5.63 -9.99
N LYS A 145 -7.89 -5.79 -10.51
CA LYS A 145 -6.94 -4.68 -10.64
C LYS A 145 -7.52 -3.55 -11.49
N SER A 146 -8.14 -3.85 -12.63
CA SER A 146 -8.75 -2.84 -13.49
C SER A 146 -9.91 -2.12 -12.80
N HIS A 147 -10.71 -2.85 -12.02
CA HIS A 147 -11.82 -2.30 -11.26
C HIS A 147 -11.33 -1.38 -10.14
N VAL A 148 -10.33 -1.79 -9.36
CA VAL A 148 -9.70 -0.96 -8.33
C VAL A 148 -9.05 0.28 -8.95
N THR A 149 -8.37 0.13 -10.10
CA THR A 149 -7.77 1.27 -10.81
C THR A 149 -8.85 2.26 -11.26
N ALA A 150 -9.97 1.78 -11.80
CA ALA A 150 -11.10 2.61 -12.19
C ALA A 150 -11.71 3.36 -10.98
N ALA A 151 -11.91 2.67 -9.87
CA ALA A 151 -12.41 3.27 -8.64
C ALA A 151 -11.46 4.35 -8.08
N ILE A 152 -10.14 4.12 -8.13
CA ILE A 152 -9.13 5.13 -7.76
C ILE A 152 -9.21 6.35 -8.69
N THR A 153 -9.34 6.15 -10.00
CA THR A 153 -9.47 7.26 -10.95
C THR A 153 -10.75 8.07 -10.74
N GLU A 154 -11.87 7.41 -10.44
CA GLU A 154 -13.13 8.08 -10.14
C GLU A 154 -13.05 8.88 -8.83
N LEU A 155 -12.51 8.28 -7.77
CA LEU A 155 -12.39 8.92 -6.47
C LEU A 155 -11.39 10.09 -6.50
N SER A 156 -10.27 9.95 -7.19
CA SER A 156 -9.31 11.04 -7.40
C SER A 156 -9.88 12.18 -8.23
N GLN A 157 -10.70 11.88 -9.25
CA GLN A 157 -11.42 12.89 -10.01
C GLN A 157 -12.48 13.60 -9.16
N SER A 158 -13.23 12.88 -8.33
CA SER A 158 -14.16 13.47 -7.36
C SER A 158 -13.43 14.38 -6.37
N LEU A 159 -12.30 13.94 -5.82
CA LEU A 159 -11.48 14.73 -4.90
C LEU A 159 -10.92 15.99 -5.60
N LYS A 160 -10.52 15.89 -6.87
CA LYS A 160 -10.13 17.05 -7.71
C LYS A 160 -11.26 18.08 -7.80
N TYR A 161 -12.48 17.65 -8.11
CA TYR A 161 -13.63 18.56 -8.21
C TYR A 161 -13.98 19.19 -6.86
N GLN A 162 -14.01 18.40 -5.78
CA GLN A 162 -14.26 18.92 -4.43
C GLN A 162 -13.19 19.92 -3.98
N THR A 163 -11.92 19.64 -4.29
CA THR A 163 -10.81 20.56 -3.97
C THR A 163 -10.95 21.88 -4.73
N ALA A 164 -11.33 21.83 -6.01
CA ALA A 164 -11.55 23.04 -6.82
C ALA A 164 -12.76 23.85 -6.33
N ASP A 165 -13.86 23.17 -5.97
CA ASP A 165 -15.05 23.82 -5.40
C ASP A 165 -14.75 24.48 -4.05
N LEU A 166 -14.08 23.78 -3.13
CA LEU A 166 -13.64 24.35 -1.85
C LEU A 166 -12.67 25.53 -2.04
N GLU A 167 -11.78 25.47 -3.04
CA GLU A 167 -10.90 26.60 -3.37
C GLU A 167 -11.69 27.83 -3.87
N GLN A 168 -12.73 27.61 -4.65
CA GLN A 168 -13.62 28.67 -5.12
C GLN A 168 -14.45 29.26 -3.97
N GLN A 169 -15.01 28.42 -3.11
CA GLN A 169 -15.73 28.85 -1.91
C GLN A 169 -14.85 29.67 -0.96
N LEU A 170 -13.60 29.26 -0.76
CA LEU A 170 -12.61 30.00 0.03
C LEU A 170 -12.40 31.42 -0.54
N LYS A 171 -12.18 31.54 -1.85
CA LYS A 171 -11.98 32.85 -2.52
C LYS A 171 -13.24 33.73 -2.43
N ALA A 172 -14.42 33.13 -2.60
CA ALA A 172 -15.70 33.85 -2.50
C ALA A 172 -15.96 34.34 -1.06
N SER A 173 -15.70 33.48 -0.06
CA SER A 173 -15.79 33.83 1.36
C SER A 173 -14.84 34.96 1.72
N GLU A 174 -13.57 34.88 1.31
CA GLU A 174 -12.57 35.93 1.57
C GLU A 174 -12.97 37.28 0.94
N ALA A 175 -13.50 37.28 -0.28
CA ALA A 175 -14.02 38.48 -0.93
C ALA A 175 -15.26 39.04 -0.20
N GLY A 176 -16.16 38.16 0.25
CA GLY A 176 -17.34 38.53 1.03
C GLY A 176 -16.97 39.20 2.36
N VAL A 177 -16.04 38.61 3.11
CA VAL A 177 -15.52 39.20 4.36
C VAL A 177 -14.93 40.59 4.10
N LYS A 178 -14.04 40.73 3.11
CA LYS A 178 -13.46 42.04 2.74
C LYS A 178 -14.53 43.08 2.40
N GLN A 179 -15.54 42.70 1.62
CA GLN A 179 -16.65 43.60 1.28
C GLN A 179 -17.45 44.02 2.52
N THR A 180 -17.68 43.11 3.46
CA THR A 180 -18.37 43.45 4.73
C THR A 180 -17.53 44.36 5.62
N VAL A 181 -16.21 44.14 5.71
CA VAL A 181 -15.27 45.03 6.43
C VAL A 181 -15.35 46.44 5.85
N ASP A 182 -15.19 46.56 4.53
CA ASP A 182 -15.23 47.85 3.86
C ASP A 182 -16.58 48.57 4.06
N GLY A 183 -17.68 47.81 4.06
CA GLY A 183 -19.01 48.34 4.32
C GLY A 183 -19.19 48.86 5.76
N ILE A 184 -18.70 48.10 6.74
CA ILE A 184 -18.76 48.47 8.16
C ILE A 184 -17.91 49.73 8.39
N LEU A 185 -16.64 49.73 7.96
CA LEU A 185 -15.74 50.86 8.14
C LEU A 185 -16.27 52.14 7.49
N LYS A 186 -16.81 52.07 6.26
CA LYS A 186 -17.44 53.24 5.61
C LYS A 186 -18.64 53.77 6.40
N SER A 187 -19.39 52.89 7.05
CA SER A 187 -20.51 53.29 7.89
C SER A 187 -20.06 53.88 9.23
N ASP A 188 -18.98 53.36 9.83
CA ASP A 188 -18.31 53.93 11.01
C ASP A 188 -17.80 55.34 10.68
N ASP A 189 -17.07 55.50 9.57
CA ASP A 189 -16.54 56.79 9.12
C ASP A 189 -17.63 57.84 8.93
N ARG A 190 -18.77 57.43 8.34
CA ARG A 190 -19.93 58.33 8.18
C ARG A 190 -20.49 58.76 9.54
N LEU A 191 -20.53 57.85 10.51
CA LEU A 191 -20.98 58.15 11.86
C LEU A 191 -19.98 59.10 12.55
N LEU A 192 -18.68 58.81 12.49
CA LEU A 192 -17.63 59.65 13.06
C LEU A 192 -17.64 61.06 12.46
N LEU A 193 -17.83 61.21 11.15
CA LEU A 193 -18.00 62.51 10.50
C LEU A 193 -19.24 63.26 11.02
N SER A 194 -20.32 62.55 11.34
CA SER A 194 -21.51 63.18 11.94
C SER A 194 -21.28 63.61 13.38
N LEU A 195 -20.52 62.85 14.16
CA LEU A 195 -20.11 63.22 15.52
C LEU A 195 -19.16 64.41 15.51
N GLN A 196 -18.23 64.47 14.54
CA GLN A 196 -17.32 65.61 14.38
C GLN A 196 -18.08 66.90 14.08
N LYS A 197 -19.11 66.84 13.21
CA LYS A 197 -19.98 67.99 12.94
C LYS A 197 -20.72 68.43 14.20
N LEU A 198 -21.31 67.48 14.92
CA LEU A 198 -22.00 67.76 16.18
C LEU A 198 -21.06 68.38 17.22
N SER A 199 -19.81 67.93 17.30
CA SER A 199 -18.79 68.52 18.18
C SER A 199 -18.44 69.95 17.77
N GLY A 200 -18.31 70.23 16.48
CA GLY A 200 -18.06 71.58 15.98
C GLY A 200 -19.20 72.56 16.31
N ASP A 201 -20.45 72.09 16.21
CA ASP A 201 -21.63 72.89 16.54
C ASP A 201 -21.72 73.22 18.05
N LEU A 202 -21.13 72.39 18.92
CA LEU A 202 -21.11 72.61 20.38
C LEU A 202 -20.07 73.63 20.83
N ASP A 203 -18.90 73.66 20.19
CA ASP A 203 -17.81 74.60 20.54
C ASP A 203 -18.14 76.05 20.16
N GLN A 204 -18.96 76.25 19.12
CA GLN A 204 -19.27 77.57 18.58
C GLN A 204 -20.10 78.44 19.53
N GLY A 205 -20.95 77.83 20.38
CA GLY A 205 -21.79 78.57 21.32
C GLY A 205 -21.03 79.29 22.44
N ARG A 206 -19.85 78.80 22.83
CA ARG A 206 -19.08 79.35 23.97
C ARG A 206 -18.24 80.58 23.59
N SER A 207 -17.79 80.65 22.34
CA SER A 207 -16.96 81.77 21.85
C SER A 207 -17.74 83.07 21.70
N ASP A 208 -19.03 82.98 21.35
CA ASP A 208 -19.87 84.16 21.13
C ASP A 208 -20.26 84.82 22.47
N ASP A 209 -20.49 84.02 23.52
CA ASP A 209 -20.84 84.52 24.85
C ASP A 209 -19.68 85.29 25.52
N ASP A 210 -18.44 84.82 25.37
CA ASP A 210 -17.25 85.52 25.90
C ASP A 210 -17.07 86.91 25.23
N ALA A 211 -17.30 87.02 23.92
CA ALA A 211 -17.23 88.29 23.20
C ALA A 211 -18.34 89.26 23.64
N ILE A 212 -19.54 88.75 23.94
CA ILE A 212 -20.68 89.54 24.45
C ILE A 212 -20.38 90.05 25.86
N VAL A 213 -19.80 89.21 26.74
CA VAL A 213 -19.40 89.61 28.11
C VAL A 213 -18.38 90.74 28.10
N GLU A 214 -17.34 90.63 27.27
CA GLU A 214 -16.33 91.69 27.14
C GLU A 214 -16.94 92.99 26.60
N ARG A 215 -17.88 92.89 25.65
CA ARG A 215 -18.58 94.07 25.13
C ARG A 215 -19.46 94.74 26.19
N ILE A 216 -20.15 93.97 27.03
CA ILE A 216 -20.98 94.50 28.12
C ILE A 216 -20.11 95.20 29.17
N ARG A 217 -18.96 94.60 29.54
CA ARG A 217 -17.99 95.22 30.45
C ARG A 217 -17.48 96.56 29.90
N GLU A 218 -17.13 96.59 28.62
CA GLU A 218 -16.68 97.82 27.95
C GLU A 218 -17.77 98.91 27.94
N LEU A 219 -19.03 98.54 27.65
CA LEU A 219 -20.16 99.48 27.67
C LEU A 219 -20.47 99.99 29.08
N CYS A 220 -20.40 99.14 30.10
CA CYS A 220 -20.57 99.54 31.50
C CYS A 220 -19.45 100.51 31.93
N ALA A 221 -18.20 100.24 31.56
CA ALA A 221 -17.09 101.14 31.84
C ALA A 221 -17.28 102.52 31.18
N ARG A 222 -17.77 102.58 29.94
CA ARG A 222 -18.11 103.85 29.28
C ARG A 222 -19.28 104.56 29.95
N LEU A 223 -20.30 103.82 30.38
CA LEU A 223 -21.45 104.39 31.08
C LEU A 223 -21.00 105.02 32.41
N ILE A 224 -20.22 104.31 33.22
CA ILE A 224 -19.64 104.81 34.47
C ILE A 224 -18.88 106.10 34.21
N LYS A 225 -17.97 106.10 33.22
CA LYS A 225 -17.19 107.28 32.84
C LYS A 225 -18.08 108.48 32.52
N HIS A 226 -19.08 108.32 31.65
CA HIS A 226 -19.99 109.40 31.26
C HIS A 226 -20.88 109.88 32.41
N THR A 227 -21.33 108.97 33.29
CA THR A 227 -22.12 109.36 34.47
C THR A 227 -21.30 110.15 35.48
N VAL A 228 -20.04 109.76 35.71
CA VAL A 228 -19.13 110.48 36.61
C VAL A 228 -18.80 111.85 36.03
N GLU A 229 -18.43 111.92 34.74
CA GLU A 229 -18.17 113.20 34.05
C GLU A 229 -19.41 114.11 34.05
N GLY A 230 -20.60 113.57 33.80
CA GLY A 230 -21.87 114.30 33.83
C GLY A 230 -22.28 114.79 35.22
N LEU A 231 -22.09 113.97 36.26
CA LEU A 231 -22.33 114.37 37.64
C LEU A 231 -21.34 115.45 38.08
N ARG A 232 -20.05 115.30 37.74
CA ARG A 232 -19.02 116.30 38.06
C ARG A 232 -19.30 117.65 37.41
N THR A 233 -19.55 117.65 36.10
CA THR A 233 -19.87 118.89 35.38
C THR A 233 -21.17 119.55 35.86
N ARG A 234 -22.16 118.76 36.29
CA ARG A 234 -23.39 119.30 36.91
C ARG A 234 -23.12 119.87 38.30
N LEU A 235 -22.26 119.24 39.09
CA LEU A 235 -21.87 119.71 40.42
C LEU A 235 -21.06 121.02 40.30
N ASP A 236 -20.08 121.06 39.40
CA ASP A 236 -19.31 122.27 39.05
C ASP A 236 -20.24 123.41 38.61
N ARG A 237 -21.22 123.12 37.76
CA ARG A 237 -22.20 124.12 37.32
C ARG A 237 -23.02 124.67 38.49
N VAL A 238 -23.56 123.81 39.36
CA VAL A 238 -24.36 124.23 40.51
C VAL A 238 -23.52 125.03 41.51
N TYR A 239 -22.27 124.63 41.73
CA TYR A 239 -21.32 125.35 42.58
C TYR A 239 -21.03 126.76 42.02
N LEU A 240 -20.72 126.86 40.73
CA LEU A 240 -20.48 128.15 40.07
C LEU A 240 -21.74 129.03 39.99
N GLU A 241 -22.92 128.45 39.76
CA GLU A 241 -24.21 129.15 39.80
C GLU A 241 -24.51 129.68 41.22
N GLY A 242 -24.21 128.91 42.27
CA GLY A 242 -24.37 129.31 43.67
C GLY A 242 -23.45 130.46 44.08
N LEU A 243 -22.17 130.42 43.68
CA LEU A 243 -21.23 131.52 43.88
C LEU A 243 -21.65 132.80 43.14
N GLY A 244 -22.26 132.66 41.96
CA GLY A 244 -22.78 133.78 41.18
C GLY A 244 -23.96 134.50 41.82
N VAL A 245 -24.75 133.82 42.67
CA VAL A 245 -25.90 134.38 43.39
C VAL A 245 -25.47 135.03 44.74
N SER A 246 -24.48 134.45 45.43
CA SER A 246 -23.96 134.97 46.72
C SER A 246 -23.27 136.34 46.58
N ASN A 247 -22.61 136.61 45.45
CA ASN A 247 -21.87 137.85 45.19
C ASN A 247 -22.72 139.14 45.13
N THR A 248 -24.03 139.09 45.40
CA THR A 248 -24.93 140.25 45.37
C THR A 248 -25.35 140.78 46.75
N CYS A 249 -24.88 140.19 47.86
CA CYS A 249 -25.20 140.66 49.21
C CYS A 249 -23.94 140.66 50.11
N GLU A 250 -23.58 141.81 50.67
CA GLU A 250 -22.47 141.94 51.63
C GLU A 250 -22.83 141.30 52.99
N ASP A 251 -22.01 140.39 53.55
CA ASP A 251 -21.43 140.52 54.90
C ASP A 251 -20.48 139.35 55.30
N HIS A 252 -19.44 139.68 56.07
CA HIS A 252 -18.26 138.87 56.40
C HIS A 252 -18.46 137.68 57.37
N LYS A 253 -19.19 136.62 56.96
CA LYS A 253 -19.17 135.31 57.65
C LYS A 253 -19.12 134.08 56.73
N GLU A 254 -18.95 134.27 55.43
CA GLU A 254 -19.12 133.21 54.42
C GLU A 254 -17.85 132.35 54.20
N ASP A 255 -16.64 132.82 54.54
CA ASP A 255 -15.40 132.09 54.21
C ASP A 255 -15.27 130.72 54.92
N SER A 256 -15.82 130.58 56.15
CA SER A 256 -15.83 129.28 56.84
C SER A 256 -16.82 128.33 56.19
N GLU A 257 -18.03 128.81 55.88
CA GLU A 257 -19.10 128.02 55.27
C GLU A 257 -18.75 127.62 53.83
N VAL A 258 -18.06 128.48 53.08
CA VAL A 258 -17.54 128.19 51.74
C VAL A 258 -16.43 127.14 51.78
N ASN A 259 -15.54 127.16 52.78
CA ASN A 259 -14.52 126.12 52.95
C ASN A 259 -15.13 124.79 53.38
N ASP A 260 -16.10 124.80 54.30
CA ASP A 260 -16.82 123.59 54.73
C ASP A 260 -17.58 122.97 53.54
N LEU A 261 -18.24 123.80 52.71
CA LEU A 261 -18.90 123.35 51.47
C LEU A 261 -17.90 122.83 50.42
N GLN A 262 -16.69 123.39 50.35
CA GLN A 262 -15.65 122.89 49.45
C GLN A 262 -15.12 121.52 49.92
N GLU A 263 -14.91 121.32 51.22
CA GLU A 263 -14.51 120.02 51.78
C GLU A 263 -15.60 118.96 51.56
N GLU A 264 -16.87 119.33 51.74
CA GLU A 264 -18.02 118.47 51.41
C GLU A 264 -18.09 118.15 49.91
N LEU A 265 -17.76 119.11 49.03
CA LEU A 265 -17.70 118.91 47.57
C LEU A 265 -16.57 117.95 47.18
N GLU A 266 -15.39 118.10 47.76
CA GLU A 266 -14.24 117.23 47.54
C GLU A 266 -14.50 115.81 48.06
N SER A 267 -15.16 115.68 49.21
CA SER A 267 -15.67 114.41 49.74
C SER A 267 -16.65 113.76 48.75
N LEU A 268 -17.63 114.52 48.25
CA LEU A 268 -18.60 114.04 47.27
C LEU A 268 -17.92 113.62 45.95
N TYR A 269 -16.88 114.33 45.50
CA TYR A 269 -16.11 113.95 44.31
C TYR A 269 -15.39 112.60 44.44
N SER A 270 -14.96 112.26 45.65
CA SER A 270 -14.35 110.96 45.95
C SER A 270 -15.39 109.84 45.95
N GLU A 271 -16.63 110.12 46.32
CA GLU A 271 -17.72 109.15 46.43
C GLU A 271 -18.49 108.92 45.10
N ILE A 272 -18.55 109.90 44.20
CA ILE A 272 -19.26 109.79 42.92
C ILE A 272 -18.80 108.59 42.08
N LEU A 273 -17.49 108.31 42.02
CA LEU A 273 -16.96 107.21 41.22
C LEU A 273 -17.35 105.82 41.80
N PRO A 274 -17.08 105.51 43.09
CA PRO A 274 -17.54 104.27 43.71
C PRO A 274 -19.05 104.04 43.59
N VAL A 275 -19.88 105.07 43.79
CA VAL A 275 -21.34 104.96 43.70
C VAL A 275 -21.80 104.74 42.25
N ALA A 276 -21.20 105.45 41.28
CA ALA A 276 -21.49 105.22 39.86
C ALA A 276 -21.07 103.81 39.42
N GLN A 277 -19.93 103.31 39.90
CA GLN A 277 -19.48 101.96 39.64
C GLN A 277 -20.46 100.92 40.22
N MET A 278 -20.80 101.02 41.52
CA MET A 278 -21.75 100.11 42.16
C MET A 278 -23.12 100.12 41.48
N SER A 279 -23.63 101.30 41.10
CA SER A 279 -24.94 101.42 40.46
C SER A 279 -24.95 100.82 39.04
N ALA A 280 -23.89 101.03 38.25
CA ALA A 280 -23.78 100.44 36.92
C ALA A 280 -23.57 98.92 36.99
N GLU A 281 -22.77 98.44 37.94
CA GLU A 281 -22.57 97.02 38.19
C GLU A 281 -23.89 96.33 38.60
N GLN A 282 -24.63 96.91 39.54
CA GLN A 282 -25.87 96.33 40.05
C GLN A 282 -27.04 96.41 39.06
N GLN A 283 -27.15 97.49 38.27
CA GLN A 283 -28.27 97.69 37.35
C GLN A 283 -28.07 96.98 36.00
N PHE A 284 -26.83 96.88 35.52
CA PHE A 284 -26.56 96.44 34.14
C PHE A 284 -25.62 95.24 34.07
N LEU A 285 -24.50 95.24 34.81
CA LEU A 285 -23.50 94.17 34.70
C LEU A 285 -23.99 92.86 35.32
N GLU A 286 -24.42 92.88 36.58
CA GLU A 286 -24.89 91.66 37.27
C GLU A 286 -26.12 91.02 36.62
N PRO A 287 -27.17 91.78 36.22
CA PRO A 287 -28.31 91.18 35.55
C PRO A 287 -27.96 90.60 34.18
N ALA A 288 -27.05 91.25 33.43
CA ALA A 288 -26.59 90.72 32.15
C ALA A 288 -25.75 89.45 32.31
N LEU A 289 -24.83 89.42 33.28
CA LEU A 289 -24.07 88.21 33.61
C LEU A 289 -24.98 87.06 34.08
N ARG A 290 -26.01 87.37 34.87
CA ARG A 290 -27.00 86.37 35.32
C ARG A 290 -27.86 85.85 34.15
N ALA A 291 -28.21 86.70 33.19
CA ALA A 291 -28.94 86.29 31.99
C ALA A 291 -28.08 85.41 31.07
N ILE A 292 -26.79 85.75 30.90
CA ILE A 292 -25.83 84.94 30.14
C ILE A 292 -25.61 83.59 30.83
N ALA A 293 -25.40 83.57 32.15
CA ALA A 293 -25.26 82.32 32.91
C ALA A 293 -26.54 81.45 32.87
N ALA A 294 -27.72 82.05 32.84
CA ALA A 294 -28.97 81.32 32.62
C ALA A 294 -29.07 80.74 31.20
N GLY A 295 -28.59 81.46 30.19
CA GLY A 295 -28.43 80.95 28.82
C GLY A 295 -27.43 79.79 28.71
N ASP A 296 -26.30 79.91 29.40
CA ASP A 296 -25.27 78.87 29.49
C ASP A 296 -25.81 77.58 30.11
N SER A 297 -26.72 77.65 31.11
CA SER A 297 -27.36 76.45 31.66
C SER A 297 -28.18 75.65 30.62
N GLN A 298 -28.84 76.33 29.67
CA GLN A 298 -29.56 75.68 28.56
C GLN A 298 -28.59 75.16 27.49
N GLY A 299 -27.50 75.89 27.23
CA GLY A 299 -26.39 75.42 26.40
C GLY A 299 -25.75 74.16 26.98
N GLN A 300 -25.55 74.13 28.29
CA GLN A 300 -25.00 73.02 29.05
C GLN A 300 -25.91 71.79 29.01
N GLU A 301 -27.24 71.94 29.07
CA GLU A 301 -28.16 70.82 28.86
C GLU A 301 -28.08 70.24 27.44
N ARG A 302 -27.91 71.10 26.42
CA ARG A 302 -27.72 70.67 25.03
C ARG A 302 -26.38 69.96 24.86
N THR A 303 -25.31 70.47 25.47
CA THR A 303 -23.99 69.84 25.41
C THR A 303 -23.97 68.51 26.16
N ILE A 304 -24.62 68.39 27.32
CA ILE A 304 -24.76 67.13 28.04
C ILE A 304 -25.54 66.10 27.20
N LYS A 305 -26.64 66.50 26.54
CA LYS A 305 -27.40 65.60 25.64
C LYS A 305 -26.57 65.16 24.44
N ALA A 306 -25.82 66.08 23.83
CA ALA A 306 -24.96 65.77 22.70
C ALA A 306 -23.76 64.89 23.10
N LEU A 307 -23.15 65.13 24.26
CA LEU A 307 -22.08 64.29 24.82
C LEU A 307 -22.59 62.89 25.17
N LYS A 308 -23.79 62.75 25.72
CA LYS A 308 -24.43 61.43 25.92
C LYS A 308 -24.61 60.70 24.59
N TYR A 309 -25.13 61.38 23.58
CA TYR A 309 -25.27 60.80 22.25
C TYR A 309 -23.93 60.38 21.64
N ILE A 310 -22.88 61.22 21.74
CA ILE A 310 -21.52 60.89 21.30
C ILE A 310 -21.00 59.66 22.07
N HIS A 311 -21.19 59.61 23.39
CA HIS A 311 -20.77 58.49 24.22
C HIS A 311 -21.48 57.19 23.84
N ASP A 312 -22.80 57.22 23.68
CA ASP A 312 -23.60 56.06 23.26
C ASP A 312 -23.19 55.59 21.86
N CYS A 313 -22.88 56.52 20.95
CA CYS A 313 -22.34 56.19 19.63
C CYS A 313 -20.95 55.55 19.72
N MET A 314 -20.06 56.04 20.59
CA MET A 314 -18.74 55.45 20.80
C MET A 314 -18.85 54.03 21.37
N ILE A 315 -19.75 53.79 22.33
CA ILE A 315 -20.05 52.45 22.84
C ILE A 315 -20.56 51.56 21.71
N PHE A 316 -21.48 52.06 20.89
CA PHE A 316 -22.00 51.33 19.73
C PHE A 316 -20.90 50.95 18.74
N LEU A 317 -19.99 51.87 18.41
CA LEU A 317 -18.85 51.62 17.52
C LEU A 317 -17.93 50.54 18.11
N VAL A 318 -17.60 50.61 19.39
CA VAL A 318 -16.74 49.62 20.08
C VAL A 318 -17.40 48.24 20.06
N ASN A 319 -18.65 48.12 20.51
CA ASN A 319 -19.37 46.85 20.53
C ASN A 319 -19.51 46.24 19.12
N ARG A 320 -19.71 47.11 18.11
CA ARG A 320 -19.78 46.68 16.71
C ARG A 320 -18.44 46.15 16.19
N ILE A 321 -17.33 46.79 16.54
CA ILE A 321 -15.98 46.33 16.16
C ILE A 321 -15.63 45.04 16.88
N GLU A 322 -15.94 44.90 18.17
CA GLU A 322 -15.70 43.68 18.96
C GLU A 322 -16.46 42.48 18.39
N THR A 323 -17.77 42.62 18.17
CA THR A 323 -18.60 41.56 17.57
C THR A 323 -18.19 41.21 16.14
N PHE A 324 -17.65 42.19 15.39
CA PHE A 324 -17.10 41.93 14.06
C PHE A 324 -15.76 41.20 14.13
N LEU A 325 -14.88 41.58 15.07
CA LEU A 325 -13.58 40.95 15.28
C LEU A 325 -13.75 39.46 15.59
N GLU A 326 -14.65 39.11 16.52
CA GLU A 326 -14.95 37.71 16.86
C GLU A 326 -15.37 36.91 15.61
N ARG A 327 -16.27 37.46 14.79
CA ARG A 327 -16.72 36.79 13.55
C ARG A 327 -15.62 36.70 12.49
N ALA A 328 -14.77 37.71 12.41
CA ALA A 328 -13.64 37.72 11.49
C ALA A 328 -12.58 36.67 11.89
N GLU A 329 -12.32 36.52 13.19
CA GLU A 329 -11.44 35.48 13.75
C GLU A 329 -12.00 34.07 13.51
N GLU A 330 -13.29 33.85 13.75
CA GLU A 330 -13.97 32.58 13.43
C GLU A 330 -13.86 32.25 11.94
N SER A 331 -14.13 33.24 11.06
CA SER A 331 -13.99 33.08 9.62
C SER A 331 -12.55 32.82 9.20
N GLN A 332 -11.56 33.46 9.85
CA GLN A 332 -10.15 33.24 9.57
C GLN A 332 -9.73 31.83 9.99
N CYS A 333 -10.12 31.38 11.18
CA CYS A 333 -9.89 30.01 11.65
C CYS A 333 -10.49 28.99 10.67
N HIS A 334 -11.71 29.22 10.21
CA HIS A 334 -12.35 28.38 9.20
C HIS A 334 -11.56 28.35 7.88
N ASN A 335 -11.14 29.52 7.39
CA ASN A 335 -10.33 29.63 6.16
C ASN A 335 -8.97 28.93 6.30
N MET A 336 -8.32 29.03 7.45
CA MET A 336 -7.07 28.33 7.73
C MET A 336 -7.27 26.81 7.76
N ALA A 337 -8.32 26.32 8.42
CA ALA A 337 -8.67 24.90 8.44
C ALA A 337 -8.96 24.38 7.02
N LEU A 338 -9.72 25.12 6.22
CA LEU A 338 -9.98 24.80 4.81
C LEU A 338 -8.67 24.75 4.01
N GLN A 339 -7.76 25.71 4.17
CA GLN A 339 -6.46 25.68 3.50
C GLN A 339 -5.62 24.45 3.89
N VAL A 340 -5.63 24.03 5.16
CA VAL A 340 -4.93 22.81 5.59
C VAL A 340 -5.52 21.56 4.92
N VAL A 341 -6.85 21.44 4.87
CA VAL A 341 -7.55 20.34 4.18
C VAL A 341 -7.28 20.36 2.68
N LEU A 342 -7.26 21.54 2.07
CA LEU A 342 -6.98 21.72 0.65
C LEU A 342 -5.54 21.33 0.33
N ASN A 343 -4.59 21.73 1.17
CA ASN A 343 -3.18 21.36 1.03
C ASN A 343 -2.95 19.86 1.24
N SER A 344 -3.63 19.22 2.20
CA SER A 344 -3.55 17.76 2.37
C SER A 344 -4.18 17.03 1.19
N ALA A 345 -5.36 17.45 0.72
CA ALA A 345 -6.01 16.89 -0.47
C ALA A 345 -5.12 17.01 -1.72
N LYS A 346 -4.47 18.17 -1.94
CA LYS A 346 -3.50 18.38 -3.03
C LYS A 346 -2.28 17.46 -2.91
N LYS A 347 -1.77 17.20 -1.69
CA LYS A 347 -0.69 16.25 -1.45
C LYS A 347 -1.11 14.82 -1.75
N GLU A 348 -2.31 14.39 -1.35
CA GLU A 348 -2.81 13.05 -1.66
C GLU A 348 -3.03 12.85 -3.18
N LEU A 349 -3.52 13.88 -3.87
CA LEU A 349 -3.67 13.89 -5.32
C LEU A 349 -2.33 13.69 -6.06
N SER A 350 -1.26 14.36 -5.61
CA SER A 350 0.05 14.26 -6.25
C SER A 350 0.71 12.89 -6.03
N HIS A 351 0.42 12.22 -4.91
CA HIS A 351 0.84 10.84 -4.67
C HIS A 351 0.05 9.84 -5.54
N SER A 352 -1.22 10.12 -5.82
CA SER A 352 -2.05 9.26 -6.69
C SER A 352 -1.67 9.33 -8.17
N GLU A 353 -1.11 10.45 -8.65
CA GLU A 353 -0.66 10.60 -10.05
C GLU A 353 0.68 9.90 -10.32
N THR A 354 1.51 9.67 -9.31
CA THR A 354 2.70 8.82 -9.41
C THR A 354 2.35 7.35 -9.25
N GLY A 355 1.59 6.80 -10.20
CA GLY A 355 1.49 5.35 -10.34
C GLY A 355 2.88 4.76 -10.55
N PRO A 356 3.26 3.67 -9.85
CA PRO A 356 4.59 3.08 -9.99
C PRO A 356 4.68 2.40 -11.34
N THR A 357 5.30 3.08 -12.31
CA THR A 357 5.90 2.46 -13.49
C THR A 357 7.36 2.09 -13.19
N THR A 358 7.64 1.52 -12.02
CA THR A 358 8.93 0.88 -11.77
C THR A 358 8.79 -0.61 -12.07
N LYS A 359 9.25 -0.98 -13.27
CA LYS A 359 9.57 -2.35 -13.64
C LYS A 359 10.67 -2.87 -12.70
N VAL A 360 10.33 -3.55 -11.61
CA VAL A 360 11.28 -4.41 -10.89
C VAL A 360 10.54 -5.62 -10.31
N GLY A 361 11.01 -6.82 -10.65
CA GLY A 361 10.83 -8.04 -9.87
C GLY A 361 9.53 -8.81 -10.10
N SER A 362 9.63 -9.89 -10.88
CA SER A 362 8.65 -10.97 -10.92
C SER A 362 8.27 -11.45 -9.50
N PRO A 363 6.99 -11.68 -9.17
CA PRO A 363 6.64 -12.41 -7.98
C PRO A 363 6.93 -13.89 -8.22
N THR A 364 7.93 -14.40 -7.49
CA THR A 364 8.21 -15.83 -7.33
C THR A 364 6.91 -16.56 -7.02
N ARG A 365 6.57 -17.53 -7.88
CA ARG A 365 5.48 -18.50 -7.70
C ARG A 365 5.57 -19.15 -6.31
N PRO A 366 4.49 -19.19 -5.50
CA PRO A 366 4.42 -20.15 -4.40
C PRO A 366 4.09 -21.54 -4.97
N ASN A 367 5.03 -22.47 -4.78
CA ASN A 367 4.88 -23.89 -5.10
C ASN A 367 3.85 -24.55 -4.14
N PRO A 368 2.83 -25.28 -4.62
CA PRO A 368 1.87 -25.97 -3.77
C PRO A 368 2.33 -27.41 -3.51
N GLN A 369 3.22 -27.62 -2.55
CA GLN A 369 3.44 -28.95 -1.96
C GLN A 369 3.84 -28.84 -0.49
N ARG A 370 2.86 -28.97 0.41
CA ARG A 370 3.09 -29.72 1.65
C ARG A 370 1.78 -30.26 2.23
N HIS A 371 1.51 -31.51 1.90
CA HIS A 371 0.79 -32.40 2.80
C HIS A 371 1.57 -32.49 4.12
N LYS A 372 0.97 -32.06 5.24
CA LYS A 372 1.06 -32.78 6.50
C LYS A 372 -0.25 -32.65 7.26
N LYS A 373 -0.74 -33.82 7.67
CA LYS A 373 -1.85 -34.05 8.60
C LYS A 373 -1.54 -33.38 9.94
N ALA A 374 -2.50 -32.68 10.50
CA ALA A 374 -2.62 -32.51 11.95
C ALA A 374 -4.10 -32.61 12.32
N THR A 375 -4.35 -33.62 13.12
CA THR A 375 -5.59 -34.03 13.74
C THR A 375 -6.04 -33.01 14.79
N GLY A 376 -7.36 -32.78 14.87
CA GLY A 376 -8.08 -32.56 16.13
C GLY A 376 -7.78 -31.30 16.95
N SER A 377 -8.67 -30.31 16.84
CA SER A 377 -9.48 -29.90 18.00
C SER A 377 -10.70 -29.12 17.53
N GLN A 378 -11.86 -29.68 17.84
CA GLN A 378 -13.13 -29.00 17.81
C GLN A 378 -13.13 -27.94 18.92
N SER A 379 -13.37 -26.68 18.56
CA SER A 379 -14.02 -25.74 19.47
C SER A 379 -15.17 -25.07 18.72
N ASN A 380 -16.36 -25.60 19.00
CA ASN A 380 -17.61 -24.93 18.71
C ASN A 380 -17.66 -23.64 19.52
N VAL A 381 -17.50 -22.49 18.89
CA VAL A 381 -18.14 -21.26 19.36
C VAL A 381 -18.95 -20.69 18.21
N ARG A 382 -20.24 -21.02 18.27
CA ARG A 382 -21.30 -20.41 17.47
C ARG A 382 -21.36 -18.92 17.80
N LEU A 383 -20.69 -18.08 17.03
CA LEU A 383 -21.04 -16.67 16.96
C LEU A 383 -22.20 -16.54 15.98
N ARG A 384 -23.38 -16.31 16.55
CA ARG A 384 -24.63 -16.00 15.86
C ARG A 384 -24.40 -14.85 14.88
N ASN A 385 -24.44 -15.16 13.60
CA ASN A 385 -24.80 -14.20 12.57
C ASN A 385 -26.23 -13.71 12.85
N SER A 386 -26.38 -12.57 13.51
CA SER A 386 -27.63 -11.82 13.47
C SER A 386 -27.68 -11.06 12.15
N ARG A 387 -28.28 -11.72 11.15
CA ARG A 387 -28.81 -11.07 9.95
C ARG A 387 -30.28 -10.75 10.21
N ARG A 388 -30.65 -9.51 9.88
CA ARG A 388 -32.00 -8.97 9.55
C ARG A 388 -32.82 -8.35 10.69
N SER A 389 -33.02 -7.04 10.55
CA SER A 389 -34.33 -6.38 10.50
C SER A 389 -34.10 -4.89 10.22
N SER A 390 -34.00 -4.48 8.95
CA SER A 390 -35.03 -3.61 8.34
C SER A 390 -36.41 -3.81 8.96
N GLY A 391 -36.72 -3.00 9.97
CA GLY A 391 -38.01 -2.94 10.64
C GLY A 391 -38.20 -1.57 11.24
N ALA A 392 -39.06 -0.80 10.57
CA ALA A 392 -39.63 0.49 10.96
C ALA A 392 -39.74 0.68 12.48
N PHE A 393 -38.93 1.60 13.01
CA PHE A 393 -39.23 2.58 14.06
C PHE A 393 -38.14 3.64 13.94
N ASP A 394 -38.21 4.37 12.83
CA ASP A 394 -37.44 5.59 12.58
C ASP A 394 -38.29 6.74 13.12
N GLU A 395 -38.34 6.85 14.45
CA GLU A 395 -38.70 8.09 15.13
C GLU A 395 -37.39 8.66 15.67
N GLU A 396 -36.89 9.69 14.97
CA GLU A 396 -35.91 10.69 15.41
C GLU A 396 -34.80 10.18 16.34
N ILE A 397 -33.94 9.28 15.86
CA ILE A 397 -32.64 9.08 16.50
C ILE A 397 -31.80 10.31 16.17
N ALA A 398 -31.51 11.13 17.18
CA ALA A 398 -30.70 12.32 17.02
C ALA A 398 -29.34 11.99 16.37
N PRO A 399 -28.82 12.84 15.46
CA PRO A 399 -27.64 12.53 14.64
C PRO A 399 -26.40 12.19 15.48
N GLU A 400 -26.27 12.76 16.68
CA GLU A 400 -25.24 12.42 17.66
C GLU A 400 -25.32 10.96 18.13
N GLN A 401 -26.52 10.41 18.30
CA GLN A 401 -26.74 9.01 18.69
C GLN A 401 -26.39 8.05 17.56
N GLN A 402 -26.66 8.44 16.32
CA GLN A 402 -26.30 7.66 15.15
C GLN A 402 -24.77 7.66 14.91
N LEU A 403 -24.10 8.82 15.07
CA LEU A 403 -22.65 8.93 14.96
C LEU A 403 -21.94 8.12 16.05
N ALA A 404 -22.39 8.24 17.30
CA ALA A 404 -21.84 7.46 18.40
C ALA A 404 -22.04 5.96 18.17
N ARG A 405 -23.21 5.52 17.70
CA ARG A 405 -23.46 4.13 17.36
C ARG A 405 -22.54 3.61 16.26
N ASN A 406 -22.27 4.41 15.23
CA ASN A 406 -21.32 4.07 14.18
C ASN A 406 -19.88 3.93 14.71
N LEU A 407 -19.54 4.70 15.75
CA LEU A 407 -18.27 4.62 16.48
C LEU A 407 -18.28 3.51 17.56
N GLY A 408 -19.40 2.79 17.74
CA GLY A 408 -19.59 1.77 18.77
C GLY A 408 -19.63 2.34 20.19
N VAL A 409 -20.04 3.59 20.34
CA VAL A 409 -20.19 4.35 21.58
C VAL A 409 -21.69 4.38 21.93
N ALA A 410 -22.04 3.94 23.14
CA ALA A 410 -23.41 4.03 23.64
C ALA A 410 -23.57 5.34 24.44
N LEU A 411 -24.32 6.30 23.88
CA LEU A 411 -24.67 7.53 24.57
C LEU A 411 -25.66 7.24 25.72
N PRO A 412 -25.43 7.75 26.93
CA PRO A 412 -26.41 7.65 28.00
C PRO A 412 -27.68 8.47 27.66
N SER A 413 -28.85 7.91 27.99
CA SER A 413 -30.17 8.51 27.74
C SER A 413 -30.30 9.90 28.37
N GLU A 414 -31.03 10.78 27.71
CA GLU A 414 -31.36 12.13 28.15
C GLU A 414 -32.25 12.03 29.43
N GLY A 415 -31.63 12.19 30.60
CA GLY A 415 -32.30 11.98 31.90
C GLY A 415 -31.39 11.46 33.02
N VAL A 416 -30.17 11.00 32.70
CA VAL A 416 -29.16 10.61 33.69
C VAL A 416 -28.48 11.88 34.24
N PRO A 417 -28.25 12.03 35.56
CA PRO A 417 -27.55 13.19 36.11
C PRO A 417 -26.13 13.30 35.54
N ASP A 418 -25.66 14.52 35.28
CA ASP A 418 -24.40 14.76 34.55
C ASP A 418 -23.17 14.11 35.19
N GLN A 419 -23.18 13.92 36.51
CA GLN A 419 -22.12 13.20 37.24
C GLN A 419 -22.05 11.70 36.89
N GLU A 420 -23.20 11.04 36.74
CA GLU A 420 -23.25 9.62 36.36
C GLU A 420 -22.97 9.44 34.86
N ARG A 421 -23.35 10.43 34.04
CA ARG A 421 -22.97 10.48 32.62
C ARG A 421 -21.46 10.59 32.48
N ALA A 422 -20.81 11.52 33.18
CA ALA A 422 -19.35 11.66 33.18
C ALA A 422 -18.65 10.35 33.61
N GLY A 423 -19.13 9.71 34.67
CA GLY A 423 -18.57 8.43 35.11
C GLY A 423 -18.79 7.25 34.14
N LEU A 424 -19.82 7.28 33.29
CA LEU A 424 -19.99 6.31 32.19
C LEU A 424 -19.01 6.59 31.04
N TRP A 425 -18.80 7.85 30.69
CA TRP A 425 -17.83 8.26 29.68
C TRP A 425 -16.40 7.95 30.08
N GLU A 426 -16.02 8.23 31.32
CA GLU A 426 -14.69 7.90 31.84
C GLU A 426 -14.42 6.39 31.80
N ARG A 427 -15.41 5.56 32.18
CA ARG A 427 -15.30 4.10 32.08
C ARG A 427 -15.18 3.62 30.65
N MET A 428 -15.96 4.19 29.73
CA MET A 428 -15.89 3.83 28.31
C MET A 428 -14.56 4.27 27.70
N LEU A 429 -14.07 5.46 28.04
CA LEU A 429 -12.77 5.96 27.61
C LEU A 429 -11.66 5.04 28.11
N ALA A 430 -11.67 4.69 29.40
CA ALA A 430 -10.71 3.77 30.00
C ALA A 430 -10.75 2.38 29.32
N GLU A 431 -11.93 1.83 29.02
CA GLU A 431 -12.06 0.56 28.32
C GLU A 431 -11.53 0.65 26.87
N ARG A 432 -11.71 1.79 26.20
CA ARG A 432 -11.21 1.97 24.84
C ARG A 432 -9.70 2.20 24.81
N THR A 433 -9.14 2.92 25.78
CA THR A 433 -7.69 3.09 25.90
C THR A 433 -7.01 1.76 26.19
N THR A 434 -7.54 0.95 27.11
CA THR A 434 -6.97 -0.38 27.38
C THR A 434 -7.06 -1.30 26.17
N ARG A 435 -8.19 -1.32 25.44
CA ARG A 435 -8.30 -2.08 24.19
C ARG A 435 -7.31 -1.62 23.12
N LEU A 436 -7.04 -0.31 23.03
CA LEU A 436 -6.05 0.24 22.11
C LEU A 436 -4.65 -0.23 22.50
N GLU A 437 -4.31 -0.13 23.79
CA GLU A 437 -3.04 -0.62 24.33
C GLU A 437 -2.86 -2.13 24.08
N ASP A 438 -3.89 -2.94 24.30
CA ASP A 438 -3.89 -4.38 24.02
C ASP A 438 -3.70 -4.67 22.52
N HIS A 439 -4.38 -3.93 21.64
CA HIS A 439 -4.20 -4.06 20.20
C HIS A 439 -2.80 -3.63 19.76
N ALA A 440 -2.26 -2.56 20.33
CA ALA A 440 -0.90 -2.10 20.06
C ALA A 440 0.13 -3.14 20.51
N ALA A 441 0.00 -3.69 21.72
CA ALA A 441 0.86 -4.74 22.24
C ALA A 441 0.77 -6.04 21.41
N SER A 442 -0.45 -6.42 20.99
CA SER A 442 -0.68 -7.59 20.13
C SER A 442 -0.06 -7.41 18.74
N LEU A 443 -0.23 -6.24 18.13
CA LEU A 443 0.39 -5.91 16.85
C LEU A 443 1.91 -5.91 16.96
N GLN A 444 2.46 -5.27 18.00
CA GLN A 444 3.89 -5.27 18.28
C GLN A 444 4.42 -6.71 18.40
N SER A 445 3.83 -7.52 19.28
CA SER A 445 4.26 -8.91 19.47
C SER A 445 4.16 -9.74 18.18
N THR A 446 3.10 -9.56 17.39
CA THR A 446 2.92 -10.29 16.13
C THR A 446 3.96 -9.87 15.09
N THR A 447 4.22 -8.57 14.98
CA THR A 447 5.22 -8.02 14.05
C THR A 447 6.63 -8.43 14.45
N GLU A 448 6.98 -8.35 15.73
CA GLU A 448 8.27 -8.79 16.27
C GLU A 448 8.47 -10.30 16.06
N SER A 449 7.45 -11.12 16.30
CA SER A 449 7.52 -12.56 16.07
C SER A 449 7.72 -12.89 14.58
N SER A 450 7.01 -12.20 13.70
CA SER A 450 7.18 -12.36 12.24
C SER A 450 8.57 -11.94 11.80
N ILE A 451 9.06 -10.78 12.22
CA ILE A 451 10.41 -10.29 11.92
C ILE A 451 11.46 -11.26 12.45
N PHE A 452 11.33 -11.72 13.69
CA PHE A 452 12.25 -12.70 14.28
C PHE A 452 12.29 -14.00 13.48
N SER A 453 11.13 -14.51 13.05
CA SER A 453 11.06 -15.73 12.24
C SER A 453 11.75 -15.55 10.88
N HIS A 454 11.56 -14.40 10.22
CA HIS A 454 12.21 -14.10 8.95
C HIS A 454 13.72 -13.89 9.09
N LEU A 455 14.16 -13.19 10.15
CA LEU A 455 15.58 -13.01 10.43
C LEU A 455 16.25 -14.33 10.79
N HIS A 456 15.56 -15.21 11.53
CA HIS A 456 16.06 -16.53 11.86
C HIS A 456 16.19 -17.42 10.61
N ASP A 457 15.21 -17.42 9.71
CA ASP A 457 15.26 -18.14 8.45
C ASP A 457 16.38 -17.59 7.53
N ALA A 458 16.49 -16.26 7.41
CA ALA A 458 17.58 -15.62 6.69
C ALA A 458 18.95 -16.01 7.27
N ARG A 459 19.09 -16.05 8.59
CA ARG A 459 20.32 -16.52 9.24
C ARG A 459 20.60 -17.99 8.95
N MET A 460 19.60 -18.86 9.03
CA MET A 460 19.76 -20.29 8.72
C MET A 460 20.15 -20.50 7.25
N THR A 461 19.53 -19.77 6.32
CA THR A 461 19.90 -19.86 4.89
C THR A 461 21.31 -19.33 4.63
N LEU A 462 21.74 -18.26 5.30
CA LEU A 462 23.11 -17.76 5.23
C LEU A 462 24.11 -18.76 5.83
N GLU A 463 23.79 -19.38 6.97
CA GLU A 463 24.62 -20.42 7.58
C GLU A 463 24.70 -21.66 6.66
N LEU A 464 23.61 -22.05 6.01
CA LEU A 464 23.61 -23.13 5.01
C LEU A 464 24.43 -22.78 3.78
N LEU A 465 24.31 -21.56 3.25
CA LEU A 465 25.11 -21.11 2.10
C LEU A 465 26.59 -21.06 2.47
N HIS A 466 26.91 -20.52 3.65
CA HIS A 466 28.26 -20.49 4.19
C HIS A 466 28.81 -21.90 4.37
N ASN A 467 28.04 -22.83 4.93
CA ASN A 467 28.43 -24.23 5.06
C ASN A 467 28.59 -24.92 3.71
N SER A 468 27.74 -24.63 2.73
CA SER A 468 27.89 -25.16 1.36
C SER A 468 29.15 -24.63 0.68
N LEU A 469 29.44 -23.34 0.85
CA LEU A 469 30.63 -22.70 0.29
C LEU A 469 31.91 -23.16 0.98
N LEU A 470 31.83 -23.53 2.25
CA LEU A 470 32.94 -24.14 2.99
C LEU A 470 33.03 -25.67 2.83
N ALA A 471 31.96 -26.37 2.40
CA ALA A 471 31.98 -27.82 2.22
C ALA A 471 32.98 -28.26 1.15
N GLU A 472 33.21 -27.43 0.14
CA GLU A 472 34.21 -27.65 -0.92
C GLU A 472 35.61 -27.15 -0.52
N SER A 473 35.76 -26.50 0.63
CA SER A 473 37.02 -25.95 1.13
C SER A 473 37.71 -26.92 2.11
N ARG A 474 38.85 -27.51 1.69
CA ARG A 474 39.61 -28.46 2.54
C ARG A 474 40.28 -27.82 3.78
N TYR A 475 40.46 -26.50 3.82
CA TYR A 475 41.21 -25.81 4.90
C TYR A 475 40.68 -24.41 5.28
N GLY A 476 39.38 -24.16 5.13
CA GLY A 476 38.77 -22.88 5.54
C GLY A 476 39.18 -21.66 4.72
N ARG A 477 39.80 -21.87 3.55
CA ARG A 477 40.08 -20.83 2.55
C ARG A 477 39.28 -21.17 1.29
N VAL A 478 38.45 -20.22 0.84
CA VAL A 478 37.51 -20.40 -0.27
C VAL A 478 38.31 -20.54 -1.58
N HIS A 479 38.25 -21.72 -2.20
CA HIS A 479 38.75 -21.93 -3.56
C HIS A 479 37.51 -22.19 -4.42
N LEU A 480 37.17 -21.22 -5.28
CA LEU A 480 35.96 -21.27 -6.14
C LEU A 480 36.15 -22.14 -7.38
N LEU A 481 37.37 -22.65 -7.59
CA LEU A 481 37.74 -23.48 -8.72
C LEU A 481 38.19 -24.84 -8.17
N ASP A 482 37.66 -25.91 -8.76
CA ASP A 482 38.09 -27.26 -8.46
C ASP A 482 39.58 -27.40 -8.85
N PRO A 483 40.48 -27.75 -7.91
CA PRO A 483 41.89 -27.92 -8.20
C PRO A 483 42.15 -28.99 -9.27
N GLU A 484 41.22 -29.92 -9.48
CA GLU A 484 41.31 -30.90 -10.57
C GLU A 484 41.10 -30.23 -11.93
N LEU A 485 40.13 -29.32 -12.05
CA LEU A 485 39.91 -28.51 -13.25
C LEU A 485 41.10 -27.58 -13.52
N ASP A 486 41.63 -26.91 -12.50
CA ASP A 486 42.80 -26.03 -12.66
C ASP A 486 44.02 -26.82 -13.15
N SER A 487 44.23 -28.02 -12.59
CA SER A 487 45.28 -28.94 -13.07
C SER A 487 45.04 -29.45 -14.49
N SER A 488 43.77 -29.61 -14.90
CA SER A 488 43.41 -30.04 -16.25
C SER A 488 43.60 -28.92 -17.28
N VAL A 489 43.35 -27.67 -16.90
CA VAL A 489 43.61 -26.49 -17.74
C VAL A 489 45.10 -26.31 -17.94
N VAL A 490 45.90 -26.42 -16.88
CA VAL A 490 47.38 -26.36 -17.00
C VAL A 490 47.92 -27.47 -17.90
N LYS A 491 47.37 -28.69 -17.80
CA LYS A 491 47.73 -29.79 -18.72
C LYS A 491 47.33 -29.50 -20.16
N PHE A 492 46.14 -28.96 -20.37
CA PHE A 492 45.66 -28.60 -21.70
C PHE A 492 46.48 -27.46 -22.33
N GLU A 493 46.92 -26.49 -21.53
CA GLU A 493 47.85 -25.44 -21.96
C GLU A 493 49.21 -26.03 -22.38
N GLN A 494 49.73 -27.02 -21.63
CA GLN A 494 50.93 -27.77 -22.01
C GLN A 494 50.73 -28.56 -23.31
N ASP A 495 49.62 -29.27 -23.46
CA ASP A 495 49.31 -30.03 -24.68
C ASP A 495 49.18 -29.10 -25.91
N LEU A 496 48.66 -27.88 -25.73
CA LEU A 496 48.60 -26.86 -26.78
C LEU A 496 49.97 -26.30 -27.14
N GLU A 497 50.83 -26.06 -26.15
CA GLU A 497 52.20 -25.60 -26.36
C GLU A 497 53.02 -26.67 -27.10
N ASP A 498 52.87 -27.93 -26.72
CA ASP A 498 53.47 -29.08 -27.42
C ASP A 498 52.97 -29.18 -28.87
N LEU A 499 51.66 -29.02 -29.10
CA LEU A 499 51.09 -29.06 -30.44
C LEU A 499 51.51 -27.86 -31.31
N GLN A 500 51.71 -26.69 -30.70
CA GLN A 500 52.29 -25.53 -31.37
C GLN A 500 53.75 -25.78 -31.75
N ASN A 501 54.53 -26.36 -30.85
CA ASN A 501 55.93 -26.73 -31.11
C ASN A 501 56.03 -27.77 -32.23
N ASP A 502 55.14 -28.76 -32.24
CA ASP A 502 55.05 -29.76 -33.32
C ASP A 502 54.67 -29.11 -34.65
N LEU A 503 53.74 -28.15 -34.66
CA LEU A 503 53.34 -27.42 -35.85
C LEU A 503 54.47 -26.52 -36.39
N GLU A 504 55.22 -25.87 -35.50
CA GLU A 504 56.40 -25.07 -35.86
C GLU A 504 57.57 -25.96 -36.36
N ALA A 505 57.66 -27.20 -35.88
CA ALA A 505 58.63 -28.19 -36.36
C ALA A 505 58.29 -28.76 -37.76
N VAL A 506 57.03 -28.64 -38.21
CA VAL A 506 56.63 -29.00 -39.58
C VAL A 506 57.10 -27.91 -40.55
N ASP A 507 58.29 -28.11 -41.12
CA ASP A 507 58.86 -27.21 -42.13
C ASP A 507 58.06 -27.29 -43.45
N LEU A 508 57.12 -26.36 -43.62
CA LEU A 508 56.31 -26.18 -44.82
C LEU A 508 57.14 -25.94 -46.10
N HIS A 509 58.41 -25.54 -45.99
CA HIS A 509 59.30 -25.39 -47.15
C HIS A 509 59.78 -26.74 -47.70
N SER A 510 59.89 -27.78 -46.86
CA SER A 510 60.20 -29.15 -47.29
C SER A 510 59.07 -29.77 -48.14
N MET A 511 57.82 -29.41 -47.83
CA MET A 511 56.61 -29.79 -48.55
C MET A 511 56.43 -29.02 -49.87
N GLN A 512 56.94 -27.78 -49.96
CA GLN A 512 56.92 -26.96 -51.18
C GLN A 512 58.12 -27.18 -52.11
N ALA A 513 59.18 -27.86 -51.65
CA ALA A 513 60.27 -28.27 -52.51
C ALA A 513 59.73 -29.23 -53.59
N LYS A 514 59.73 -28.75 -54.84
CA LYS A 514 59.24 -29.47 -56.02
C LYS A 514 59.75 -30.90 -56.04
N ASN A 515 58.83 -31.86 -55.92
CA ASN A 515 59.16 -33.28 -55.92
C ASN A 515 59.60 -33.69 -57.33
N VAL A 516 60.91 -33.74 -57.56
CA VAL A 516 61.55 -34.02 -58.86
C VAL A 516 61.05 -35.33 -59.49
N PHE A 517 60.66 -36.31 -58.66
CA PHE A 517 60.05 -37.56 -59.14
C PHE A 517 58.69 -37.36 -59.80
N ARG A 518 57.88 -36.41 -59.34
CA ARG A 518 56.57 -36.11 -59.94
C ARG A 518 56.72 -35.49 -61.32
N GLU A 519 57.70 -34.60 -61.51
CA GLU A 519 57.98 -33.99 -62.81
C GLU A 519 58.55 -35.01 -63.81
N GLN A 520 59.47 -35.88 -63.37
CA GLN A 520 59.99 -36.97 -64.23
C GLN A 520 58.90 -37.96 -64.68
N LEU A 521 57.90 -38.20 -63.82
CA LEU A 521 56.77 -39.07 -64.16
C LEU A 521 55.82 -38.40 -65.17
N ILE A 522 55.59 -37.09 -65.05
CA ILE A 522 54.79 -36.32 -66.00
C ILE A 522 55.49 -36.22 -67.36
N GLU A 523 56.80 -36.01 -67.39
CA GLU A 523 57.57 -35.90 -68.64
C GLU A 523 57.55 -37.21 -69.44
N ARG A 524 57.67 -38.35 -68.74
CA ARG A 524 57.70 -39.70 -69.35
C ARG A 524 56.35 -40.16 -69.91
N TRP A 525 55.26 -39.52 -69.51
CA TRP A 525 53.89 -39.79 -70.00
C TRP A 525 53.41 -38.74 -71.03
N SER A 526 54.23 -37.74 -71.35
CA SER A 526 53.90 -36.66 -72.29
C SER A 526 54.51 -36.81 -73.70
N ARG A 527 55.04 -37.99 -74.05
CA ARG A 527 55.48 -38.33 -75.42
C ARG A 527 54.72 -39.52 -75.98
#